data_AF-A0A3B4F8B3-F1
#
_entry.id   AF-A0A3B4F8B3-F1
#
_cell.length_a   1.000
_cell.length_b   1.000
_cell.length_c   1.000
_cell.angle_alpha   90.00
_cell.angle_beta   90.00
_cell.angle_gamma   90.00
#
_symmetry.space_group_name_H-M   'P 1'
#
loop_
_entity.id
_entity.type
_entity.pdbx_description
1 polymer ?
#
loop_
_entity_poly.entity_id
_entity_poly.type
_entity_poly.pdbx_seq_one_letter_code
_entity_poly.pdbx_strand_id
1 'polypeptide(L)' 'MGKLQEFKIAFEKNKEVYSPGESISGTVTVKLGQQLQCKGKSHLRSAEGMHTFPFKFLIPGR' A
#
# COMPACT_ATOMS: atom_id res chain seq x y z
N MET A 1 -11.27 7.10 -17.70
CA MET A 1 -10.09 6.20 -17.73
C MET A 1 -8.91 6.94 -17.11
N GLY A 2 -8.78 6.86 -15.79
CA GLY A 2 -7.91 7.73 -15.01
C GLY A 2 -6.51 7.17 -14.79
N LYS A 3 -5.65 8.00 -14.17
CA LYS A 3 -4.25 7.68 -13.86
C LYS A 3 -4.06 6.38 -13.06
N LEU A 4 -5.01 6.07 -12.18
CA LEU A 4 -5.07 4.85 -11.38
C LEU A 4 -6.05 3.87 -12.04
N GLN A 5 -5.55 2.72 -12.48
CA GLN A 5 -6.35 1.65 -13.04
C GLN A 5 -6.85 0.68 -11.97
N GLU A 6 -5.99 0.31 -11.02
CA GLU A 6 -6.34 -0.66 -9.98
C GLU A 6 -5.68 -0.30 -8.67
N PHE A 7 -6.39 -0.53 -7.58
CA PHE A 7 -5.88 -0.42 -6.22
C PHE A 7 -6.38 -1.62 -5.43
N LYS A 8 -5.44 -2.40 -4.90
CA LYS A 8 -5.72 -3.65 -4.17
C LYS A 8 -4.95 -3.64 -2.87
N ILE A 9 -5.63 -4.00 -1.78
CA ILE A 9 -5.01 -4.26 -0.49
C ILE A 9 -5.16 -5.74 -0.20
N ALA A 10 -4.06 -6.41 0.15
CA ALA A 10 -4.05 -7.78 0.63
C ALA A 10 -3.47 -7.83 2.03
N PHE A 11 -4.24 -8.36 2.99
CA PHE A 11 -3.78 -8.58 4.36
C PHE A 11 -3.18 -9.98 4.46
N GLU A 12 -2.01 -10.13 5.09
CA GLU A 12 -1.35 -11.44 5.17
C GLU A 12 -2.13 -12.45 6.03
N LYS A 13 -2.70 -11.99 7.16
CA LYS A 13 -3.34 -12.86 8.14
C LYS A 13 -4.84 -13.08 7.91
N ASN A 14 -5.44 -12.42 6.90
CA ASN A 14 -6.90 -12.38 6.65
C ASN A 14 -7.73 -12.32 7.95
N LYS A 15 -7.23 -11.58 8.93
CA LYS A 15 -7.81 -11.49 10.27
C LYS A 15 -8.67 -10.24 10.32
N GLU A 16 -9.94 -10.38 10.67
CA GLU A 16 -10.85 -9.22 10.76
C GLU A 16 -10.67 -8.43 12.06
N VAL A 17 -10.24 -9.11 13.14
CA VAL A 17 -10.12 -8.51 14.47
C VAL A 17 -8.69 -8.60 14.98
N TYR A 18 -8.10 -7.45 15.32
CA TYR A 18 -6.78 -7.35 15.93
C TYR A 18 -6.88 -6.85 17.38
N SER A 19 -6.06 -7.43 18.25
CA SER A 19 -5.91 -7.06 19.64
C SER A 19 -4.79 -6.03 19.84
N PRO A 20 -4.81 -5.25 20.93
CA PRO A 20 -3.70 -4.38 21.30
C PRO A 20 -2.37 -5.14 21.37
N GLY A 21 -1.30 -4.57 20.82
CA GLY A 21 0.02 -5.21 20.71
C GLY A 21 0.18 -6.13 19.51
N GLU A 22 -0.88 -6.45 18.75
CA GLU A 22 -0.74 -7.19 17.50
C GLU A 22 -0.28 -6.29 16.33
N SER A 23 0.38 -6.89 15.34
CA SER A 23 0.71 -6.20 14.09
C SER A 23 -0.27 -6.56 12.99
N ILE A 24 -0.79 -5.54 12.30
CA ILE A 24 -1.47 -5.67 11.01
C ILE A 24 -0.45 -5.46 9.89
N SER A 25 -0.34 -6.44 8.99
CA SER A 25 0.57 -6.40 7.85
C SER A 25 -0.12 -6.82 6.57
N GLY A 26 0.42 -6.33 5.46
CA GLY A 26 -0.11 -6.62 4.15
C GLY A 26 0.66 -5.93 3.04
N THR A 27 0.09 -5.99 1.85
CA THR A 27 0.62 -5.36 0.65
C THR A 27 -0.45 -4.49 0.01
N VAL A 28 -0.03 -3.32 -0.45
CA VAL A 28 -0.83 -2.42 -1.28
C VAL A 28 -0.29 -2.52 -2.70
N THR A 29 -1.13 -2.96 -3.63
CA THR A 29 -0.82 -3.01 -5.05
C THR A 29 -1.59 -1.91 -5.77
N VAL A 30 -0.88 -1.15 -6.58
CA VAL A 30 -1.38 -0.01 -7.34
C VAL A 30 -1.01 -0.23 -8.80
N LYS A 31 -1.99 -0.29 -9.70
CA LYS A 31 -1.76 -0.32 -11.14
C LYS A 31 -2.02 1.06 -11.72
N LEU A 32 -0.99 1.68 -12.24
CA LEU A 32 -1.07 2.97 -12.91
C LEU A 32 -1.15 2.76 -14.42
N GLY A 33 -2.16 3.37 -15.05
CA GLY A 33 -2.39 3.25 -16.50
C GLY A 33 -1.62 4.24 -17.34
N GLN A 34 -0.90 5.14 -16.70
CA GLN A 34 -0.08 6.17 -17.29
C GLN A 34 0.93 6.61 -16.25
N GLN A 35 2.03 7.17 -16.72
CA GLN A 35 3.07 7.71 -15.88
C GLN A 35 2.52 8.75 -14.88
N LEU A 36 2.62 8.42 -13.58
CA LEU A 36 2.25 9.32 -12.48
C LEU A 36 3.53 9.89 -11.86
N GLN A 37 3.59 11.22 -11.74
CA GLN A 37 4.65 11.87 -10.98
C GLN A 37 4.40 11.68 -9.48
N CYS A 38 5.17 10.81 -8.85
CA CYS A 38 5.13 10.55 -7.43
C CYS A 38 6.18 11.42 -6.72
N LYS A 39 5.76 12.20 -5.73
CA LYS A 39 6.66 13.01 -4.90
C LYS A 39 7.10 12.19 -3.69
N GLY A 40 8.28 11.59 -3.76
CA GLY A 40 8.91 10.89 -2.64
C GLY A 40 9.83 11.79 -1.81
N LYS A 41 10.42 11.25 -0.73
CA LYS A 41 11.27 12.00 0.23
C LYS A 41 12.55 12.63 -0.36
N SER A 42 12.93 12.35 -1.61
CA SER A 42 14.16 12.91 -2.19
C SER A 42 14.25 12.91 -3.73
N HIS A 43 13.25 12.39 -4.46
CA HIS A 43 13.24 12.43 -5.92
C HIS A 43 11.83 12.33 -6.50
N LEU A 44 11.55 13.12 -7.53
CA LEU A 44 10.36 12.99 -8.36
C LEU A 44 10.54 11.72 -9.20
N ARG A 45 9.71 10.70 -8.96
CA ARG A 45 9.73 9.47 -9.78
C ARG A 45 8.46 9.42 -10.60
N SER A 46 8.64 9.24 -11.90
CA SER A 46 7.57 8.85 -12.81
C SER A 46 7.36 7.34 -12.67
N ALA A 47 6.19 6.95 -12.17
CA ALA A 47 5.83 5.56 -11.92
C ALA A 47 4.70 5.15 -12.88
N GLU A 48 4.90 4.06 -13.62
CA GLU A 48 3.92 3.49 -14.54
C GLU A 48 3.93 1.96 -14.38
N GLY A 49 2.75 1.34 -14.52
CA GLY A 49 2.61 -0.11 -14.36
C GLY A 49 2.19 -0.53 -12.95
N MET A 50 2.54 -1.76 -12.57
CA MET A 50 2.14 -2.36 -11.30
C MET A 50 3.18 -2.11 -10.22
N HIS A 51 2.76 -1.48 -9.13
CA HIS A 51 3.60 -1.18 -7.97
C HIS A 51 3.04 -1.85 -6.74
N THR A 52 3.90 -2.51 -5.97
CA THR A 52 3.50 -3.19 -4.72
C THR A 52 4.32 -2.63 -3.56
N PHE A 53 3.63 -2.19 -2.51
CA PHE A 53 4.21 -1.60 -1.31
C PHE A 53 3.82 -2.44 -0.10
N PRO A 54 4.78 -3.02 0.63
CA PRO A 54 4.48 -3.68 1.89
C PRO A 54 4.16 -2.65 2.96
N PHE A 55 3.24 -2.98 3.85
CA PHE A 55 2.98 -2.20 5.05
C PHE A 55 2.93 -3.11 6.28
N LYS A 56 3.31 -2.54 7.41
CA LYS A 56 3.16 -3.17 8.72
C LYS A 56 2.91 -2.07 9.74
N PHE A 57 1.81 -2.17 10.47
CA PHE A 57 1.46 -1.27 11.57
C PHE A 57 1.29 -2.11 12.84
N LEU A 58 1.82 -1.59 13.94
CA LEU A 58 1.58 -2.14 15.26
C LEU A 58 0.32 -1.49 15.83
N ILE A 59 -0.65 -2.29 16.27
CA ILE A 59 -1.81 -1.80 17.01
C ILE A 59 -1.30 -1.39 18.40
N PRO A 60 -1.38 -0.09 18.77
CA PRO A 60 -0.88 0.37 20.05
C PRO A 60 -1.51 -0.43 21.21
N GLY A 61 -0.66 -0.85 22.15
CA GLY A 61 -1.10 -1.30 23.47
C GLY A 61 -1.61 -0.12 24.30
N ARG A 62 -2.50 -0.40 25.26
CA ARG A 62 -2.71 0.53 26.38
C ARG A 62 -1.56 0.40 27.37
#